data_AF-A0A3D0XKG0-F1
#
_entry.id   AF-A0A3D0XKG0-F1
#
_cell.length_a   1.000
_cell.length_b   1.000
_cell.length_c   1.000
_cell.angle_alpha   90.00
_cell.angle_beta   90.00
_cell.angle_gamma   90.00
#
_symmetry.space_group_name_H-M   'P 1'
#
loop_
_entity.id
_entity.type
_entity.pdbx_description
1 polymer ?
#
loop_
_entity_poly.entity_id
_entity_poly.type
_entity_poly.pdbx_seq_one_letter_code
_entity_poly.pdbx_strand_id
1 'polypeptide(L)'
;MHDSTLPATDRLNILSSFVDSGEEANNLITVNNGFFLGSVADNGDLLGTSISSILPWWAEIQHSWAGFDLGKTESGFSNNAALGHLALSGVGNARARFSSPNGTSAALYVDMLEFQGDFAEKWESNLTVDSNFTIYFGGSNLPAEELDGALGGRLQWVPSYAGPRSGVAYTRPDGTVERVNKARLLSGMIDDDGDGIANGLDVEPFEGVLLNGIVFTRTPNPAASLSWTSGPGANFEVQFKNHILDENWTTLGSVANLSDVAQVLRYDDTGLEEHANRFYRVIFLPGAN
;
A
#
# COMPACT_ATOMS: atom_id res chain seq x y z
N MET A 1 12.54 -12.33 27.32
CA MET A 1 12.68 -10.90 27.63
C MET A 1 14.17 -10.61 27.62
N HIS A 2 14.73 -10.27 26.45
CA HIS A 2 16.12 -9.85 26.33
C HIS A 2 16.09 -8.36 26.03
N ASP A 3 16.17 -7.56 27.09
CA ASP A 3 16.40 -6.12 27.00
C ASP A 3 17.92 -5.95 26.85
N SER A 4 18.38 -5.71 25.63
CA SER A 4 19.77 -5.32 25.37
C SER A 4 19.80 -3.84 25.05
N THR A 5 19.88 -3.02 26.09
CA THR A 5 20.35 -1.64 25.95
C THR A 5 21.86 -1.70 25.68
N LEU A 6 22.24 -1.41 24.43
CA LEU A 6 23.65 -1.35 24.04
C LEU A 6 24.18 0.10 24.23
N PRO A 7 25.48 0.29 24.57
CA PRO A 7 26.08 1.60 24.87
C PRO A 7 26.73 2.34 23.68
N ALA A 8 26.31 3.59 23.39
CA ALA A 8 26.93 4.75 22.68
C ALA A 8 27.87 4.58 21.46
N THR A 9 28.24 3.36 21.07
CA THR A 9 29.08 2.95 19.94
C THR A 9 28.33 2.00 19.01
N ASP A 10 27.03 1.79 19.25
CA ASP A 10 26.28 0.64 18.73
C ASP A 10 25.79 0.86 17.32
N ARG A 11 26.47 0.15 16.44
CA ARG A 11 25.96 -0.23 15.13
C ARG A 11 25.55 -1.69 15.20
N LEU A 12 24.29 -2.00 14.89
CA LEU A 12 23.89 -3.38 14.64
C LEU A 12 24.54 -3.85 13.34
N ASN A 13 25.40 -4.87 13.39
CA ASN A 13 26.10 -5.40 12.22
C ASN A 13 25.75 -6.87 11.99
N ILE A 14 25.01 -7.14 10.91
CA ILE A 14 24.55 -8.46 10.52
C ILE A 14 25.26 -8.85 9.22
N LEU A 15 26.08 -9.91 9.29
CA LEU A 15 26.94 -10.35 8.20
C LEU A 15 26.48 -11.64 7.49
N SER A 16 25.43 -12.30 8.00
CA SER A 16 24.96 -13.57 7.43
C SER A 16 23.44 -13.70 7.43
N SER A 17 22.84 -14.04 8.57
CA SER A 17 21.40 -14.27 8.71
C SER A 17 20.88 -13.60 9.98
N PHE A 18 19.76 -12.89 9.83
CA PHE A 18 18.98 -12.34 10.93
C PHE A 18 17.51 -12.58 10.59
N VAL A 19 16.88 -13.43 11.38
CA VAL A 19 15.49 -13.86 11.23
C VAL A 19 14.85 -13.80 12.61
N ASP A 20 13.57 -13.43 12.69
CA ASP A 20 12.80 -13.56 13.93
C ASP A 20 11.88 -14.78 13.91
N SER A 21 11.16 -14.99 15.01
CA SER A 21 10.21 -16.10 15.16
C SER A 21 8.85 -15.82 14.50
N GLY A 22 8.76 -14.83 13.61
CA GLY A 22 7.54 -14.40 12.93
C GLY A 22 6.92 -13.12 13.50
N GLU A 23 5.75 -12.75 12.97
CA GLU A 23 5.05 -11.48 13.23
C GLU A 23 4.74 -11.21 14.71
N GLU A 24 4.55 -12.27 15.50
CA GLU A 24 4.29 -12.22 16.96
C GLU A 24 5.57 -12.03 17.79
N ALA A 25 6.74 -12.06 17.14
CA ALA A 25 7.96 -11.65 17.82
C ALA A 25 7.81 -10.18 18.25
N ASN A 26 8.37 -9.84 19.41
CA ASN A 26 8.36 -8.48 19.95
C ASN A 26 9.79 -8.07 20.25
N ASN A 27 10.65 -8.20 19.23
CA ASN A 27 12.05 -7.85 19.34
C ASN A 27 12.17 -6.33 19.26
N LEU A 28 12.76 -5.72 20.29
CA LEU A 28 13.01 -4.29 20.33
C LEU A 28 14.52 -4.05 20.30
N ILE A 29 14.97 -3.29 19.31
CA ILE A 29 16.37 -2.93 19.13
C ILE A 29 16.46 -1.41 19.08
N THR A 30 17.35 -0.83 19.88
CA THR A 30 17.68 0.59 19.80
C THR A 30 19.12 0.74 19.35
N VAL A 31 19.34 1.60 18.35
CA VAL A 31 20.68 1.92 17.83
C VAL A 31 20.90 3.43 17.83
N ASN A 32 22.14 3.84 18.08
CA ASN A 32 22.54 5.25 18.04
C ASN A 32 23.53 5.55 16.89
N ASN A 33 24.13 4.50 16.31
CA ASN A 33 25.13 4.61 15.25
C ASN A 33 24.76 3.77 14.02
N GLY A 34 23.46 3.66 13.76
CA GLY A 34 22.91 3.03 12.58
C GLY A 34 22.86 1.50 12.65
N PHE A 35 22.49 0.89 11.53
CA PHE A 35 22.46 -0.56 11.36
C PHE A 35 22.98 -0.95 9.98
N PHE A 36 23.42 -2.20 9.88
CA PHE A 36 23.99 -2.76 8.67
C PHE A 36 23.57 -4.22 8.51
N LEU A 37 22.97 -4.52 7.37
CA LEU A 37 22.79 -5.87 6.86
C LEU A 37 23.58 -5.98 5.55
N GLY A 38 24.59 -6.85 5.52
CA GLY A 38 25.47 -7.02 4.35
C GLY A 38 24.98 -8.03 3.31
N SER A 39 24.11 -8.95 3.74
CA SER A 39 23.51 -10.00 2.91
C SER A 39 22.15 -10.41 3.49
N VAL A 40 21.24 -10.87 2.64
CA VAL A 40 19.97 -11.47 3.05
C VAL A 40 20.13 -13.00 3.09
N ALA A 41 19.48 -13.65 4.06
CA ALA A 41 19.43 -15.11 4.11
C ALA A 41 18.41 -15.66 3.11
N ASP A 42 18.56 -16.92 2.69
CA ASP A 42 17.64 -17.54 1.72
C ASP A 42 16.16 -17.53 2.16
N ASN A 43 15.92 -17.50 3.47
CA ASN A 43 14.58 -17.42 4.05
C ASN A 43 14.59 -16.56 5.32
N GLY A 44 13.45 -15.93 5.59
CA GLY A 44 13.16 -15.24 6.84
C GLY A 44 13.07 -13.72 6.74
N ASP A 45 12.20 -13.20 7.60
CA ASP A 45 11.91 -11.78 7.74
C ASP A 45 12.07 -11.36 9.20
N LEU A 46 11.85 -10.07 9.44
CA LEU A 46 11.98 -9.40 10.71
C LEU A 46 10.67 -8.67 11.05
N LEU A 47 9.52 -9.21 10.63
CA LEU A 47 8.21 -8.56 10.76
C LEU A 47 7.74 -8.41 12.23
N GLY A 48 8.26 -9.21 13.15
CA GLY A 48 8.08 -9.03 14.60
C GLY A 48 9.20 -8.21 15.26
N THR A 49 10.05 -7.54 14.47
CA THR A 49 11.17 -6.75 14.98
C THR A 49 10.94 -5.25 14.77
N SER A 50 11.22 -4.49 15.82
CA SER A 50 11.23 -3.02 15.83
C SER A 50 12.65 -2.50 16.03
N ILE A 51 13.14 -1.68 15.09
CA ILE A 51 14.40 -0.96 15.23
C ILE A 51 14.09 0.53 15.44
N SER A 52 14.50 1.06 16.58
CA SER A 52 14.53 2.50 16.85
C SER A 52 15.94 3.05 16.62
N SER A 53 16.10 3.91 15.61
CA SER A 53 17.34 4.67 15.40
C SER A 53 17.21 6.04 16.05
N ILE A 54 18.06 6.31 17.04
CA ILE A 54 18.10 7.58 17.77
C ILE A 54 19.35 8.34 17.35
N LEU A 55 19.17 9.37 16.54
CA LEU A 55 20.27 10.12 15.95
C LEU A 55 20.70 11.29 16.87
N PRO A 56 21.99 11.40 17.19
CA PRO A 56 22.51 12.48 18.03
C PRO A 56 22.55 13.82 17.28
N TRP A 57 22.68 14.92 18.03
CA TRP A 57 22.75 16.28 17.47
C TRP A 57 23.80 16.43 16.37
N TRP A 58 23.40 17.10 15.29
CA TRP A 58 24.26 17.45 14.15
C TRP A 58 25.00 16.28 13.50
N ALA A 59 24.55 15.04 13.71
CA ALA A 59 25.16 13.86 13.13
C ALA A 59 24.41 13.39 11.88
N GLU A 60 25.16 12.89 10.90
CA GLU A 60 24.63 12.04 9.84
C GLU A 60 24.94 10.59 10.17
N ILE A 61 23.92 9.76 10.35
CA ILE A 61 24.04 8.35 10.73
C ILE A 61 23.73 7.48 9.52
N GLN A 62 24.67 6.60 9.18
CA GLN A 62 24.57 5.70 8.04
C GLN A 62 23.83 4.42 8.42
N HIS A 63 22.86 4.06 7.59
CA HIS A 63 22.11 2.82 7.57
C HIS A 63 22.36 2.11 6.25
N SER A 64 22.51 0.78 6.28
CA SER A 64 22.58 -0.02 5.06
C SER A 64 21.83 -1.33 5.20
N TRP A 65 21.16 -1.73 4.13
CA TRP A 65 20.38 -2.97 4.09
C TRP A 65 20.61 -3.70 2.77
N ALA A 66 20.66 -5.03 2.79
CA ALA A 66 20.94 -5.84 1.61
C ALA A 66 19.69 -6.41 0.92
N GLY A 67 18.49 -5.96 1.31
CA GLY A 67 17.22 -6.42 0.72
C GLY A 67 17.22 -6.29 -0.80
N PHE A 68 16.64 -7.26 -1.49
CA PHE A 68 16.43 -7.19 -2.93
C PHE A 68 15.39 -6.12 -3.24
N ASP A 69 15.65 -5.29 -4.23
CA ASP A 69 14.69 -4.33 -4.76
C ASP A 69 13.72 -5.05 -5.71
N LEU A 70 12.53 -5.39 -5.21
CA LEU A 70 11.47 -6.09 -5.92
C LEU A 70 10.35 -5.14 -6.37
N GLY A 71 10.59 -3.83 -6.35
CA GLY A 71 9.58 -2.83 -6.68
C GLY A 71 8.50 -2.68 -5.61
N LYS A 72 7.46 -1.91 -5.95
CA LYS A 72 6.27 -1.65 -5.13
C LYS A 72 5.33 -2.87 -5.15
N THR A 73 5.80 -3.99 -4.59
CA THR A 73 5.09 -5.27 -4.60
C THR A 73 5.11 -5.92 -3.21
N GLU A 74 4.08 -6.72 -2.92
CA GLU A 74 4.00 -7.52 -1.68
C GLU A 74 5.13 -8.55 -1.55
N SER A 75 5.65 -9.05 -2.66
CA SER A 75 6.73 -10.04 -2.65
C SER A 75 7.99 -9.52 -1.95
N GLY A 76 8.20 -8.20 -1.90
CA GLY A 76 9.29 -7.58 -1.15
C GLY A 76 9.22 -7.76 0.36
N PHE A 77 8.05 -8.09 0.91
CA PHE A 77 7.84 -8.32 2.34
C PHE A 77 8.00 -9.79 2.78
N SER A 78 8.43 -10.67 1.87
CA SER A 78 8.56 -12.10 2.15
C SER A 78 9.95 -12.62 1.78
N ASN A 79 10.62 -13.27 2.74
CA ASN A 79 11.98 -13.81 2.61
C ASN A 79 13.00 -12.80 2.05
N ASN A 80 12.87 -11.54 2.47
CA ASN A 80 13.70 -10.45 1.98
C ASN A 80 14.31 -9.61 3.12
N ALA A 81 14.35 -10.20 4.33
CA ALA A 81 14.67 -9.48 5.55
C ALA A 81 13.78 -8.23 5.73
N ALA A 82 12.48 -8.36 5.44
CA ALA A 82 11.52 -7.28 5.62
C ALA A 82 11.35 -6.95 7.11
N LEU A 83 11.37 -5.67 7.47
CA LEU A 83 11.36 -5.21 8.86
C LEU A 83 9.94 -4.87 9.32
N GLY A 84 9.56 -5.27 10.53
CA GLY A 84 8.25 -4.96 11.08
C GLY A 84 8.07 -3.46 11.34
N HIS A 85 9.03 -2.85 12.01
CA HIS A 85 8.94 -1.44 12.37
C HIS A 85 10.31 -0.76 12.36
N LEU A 86 10.37 0.38 11.70
CA LEU A 86 11.52 1.29 11.75
C LEU A 86 11.05 2.63 12.30
N ALA A 87 11.56 2.98 13.47
CA ALA A 87 11.37 4.31 14.06
C ALA A 87 12.63 5.15 13.90
N LEU A 88 12.51 6.33 13.30
CA LEU A 88 13.56 7.31 13.14
C LEU A 88 13.30 8.51 14.04
N SER A 89 14.24 8.76 14.95
CA SER A 89 14.19 9.90 15.87
C SER A 89 15.52 10.63 15.82
N GLY A 90 15.48 11.95 15.91
CA GLY A 90 16.68 12.77 15.89
C GLY A 90 16.37 14.19 16.30
N VAL A 91 17.40 14.88 16.77
CA VAL A 91 17.31 16.23 17.31
C VAL A 91 18.43 17.09 16.74
N GLY A 92 18.24 18.41 16.68
CA GLY A 92 19.30 19.34 16.28
C GLY A 92 19.83 19.08 14.86
N ASN A 93 18.96 18.97 13.85
CA ASN A 93 19.30 18.72 12.44
C ASN A 93 20.10 17.43 12.18
N ALA A 94 19.88 16.39 13.00
CA ALA A 94 20.42 15.07 12.73
C ALA A 94 19.84 14.48 11.43
N ARG A 95 20.64 13.67 10.72
CA ARG A 95 20.28 13.11 9.41
C ARG A 95 20.44 11.59 9.38
N ALA A 96 19.41 10.88 8.96
CA ALA A 96 19.49 9.46 8.65
C ALA A 96 19.84 9.29 7.17
N ARG A 97 20.89 8.54 6.87
CA ARG A 97 21.30 8.23 5.50
C ARG A 97 21.19 6.75 5.22
N PHE A 98 20.48 6.37 4.15
CA PHE A 98 20.28 4.98 3.75
C PHE A 98 21.01 4.68 2.44
N SER A 99 21.74 3.58 2.38
CA SER A 99 22.43 3.15 1.17
C SER A 99 22.49 1.64 1.03
N SER A 100 22.72 1.17 -0.20
CA SER A 100 23.13 -0.21 -0.41
C SER A 100 24.50 -0.49 0.24
N PRO A 101 24.71 -1.67 0.86
CA PRO A 101 25.98 -2.03 1.47
C PRO A 101 27.08 -2.31 0.44
N ASN A 102 26.72 -2.71 -0.79
CA ASN A 102 27.67 -3.23 -1.80
C ASN A 102 27.71 -2.38 -3.08
N GLY A 103 27.04 -1.22 -3.08
CA GLY A 103 27.00 -0.31 -4.24
C GLY A 103 26.01 -0.70 -5.35
N THR A 104 25.51 -1.93 -5.37
CA THR A 104 24.43 -2.41 -6.26
C THR A 104 23.06 -1.96 -5.78
N SER A 105 22.02 -2.02 -6.62
CA SER A 105 20.65 -1.73 -6.18
C SER A 105 20.25 -2.63 -5.00
N ALA A 106 19.67 -2.03 -3.97
CA ALA A 106 19.11 -2.73 -2.82
C ALA A 106 17.90 -1.96 -2.29
N ALA A 107 17.12 -2.60 -1.43
CA ALA A 107 15.95 -1.98 -0.81
C ALA A 107 15.79 -2.40 0.65
N LEU A 108 14.99 -1.64 1.37
CA LEU A 108 14.45 -2.01 2.67
C LEU A 108 12.93 -1.96 2.59
N TYR A 109 12.29 -3.09 2.86
CA TYR A 109 10.84 -3.19 3.03
C TYR A 109 10.51 -3.09 4.51
N VAL A 110 9.65 -2.15 4.90
CA VAL A 110 9.23 -1.96 6.30
C VAL A 110 7.72 -1.96 6.41
N ASP A 111 7.15 -2.80 7.28
CA ASP A 111 5.69 -2.81 7.50
C ASP A 111 5.21 -1.45 8.05
N MET A 112 5.87 -0.89 9.05
CA MET A 112 5.62 0.47 9.55
C MET A 112 6.87 1.35 9.58
N LEU A 113 6.85 2.48 8.90
CA LEU A 113 7.88 3.53 8.96
C LEU A 113 7.41 4.69 9.84
N GLU A 114 8.03 4.88 10.99
CA GLU A 114 7.68 5.92 11.94
C GLU A 114 8.76 7.01 12.02
N PHE A 115 8.33 8.27 11.93
CA PHE A 115 9.17 9.43 12.23
C PHE A 115 8.76 10.05 13.56
N GLN A 116 9.70 10.31 14.45
CA GLN A 116 9.41 10.75 15.83
C GLN A 116 9.95 12.15 16.12
N GLY A 117 9.20 12.91 16.93
CA GLY A 117 9.60 14.23 17.43
C GLY A 117 9.99 15.22 16.32
N ASP A 118 11.02 16.02 16.56
CA ASP A 118 11.56 17.00 15.60
C ASP A 118 11.95 16.38 14.26
N PHE A 119 12.25 15.08 14.22
CA PHE A 119 12.58 14.39 12.97
C PHE A 119 11.38 14.37 12.03
N ALA A 120 10.18 14.11 12.56
CA ALA A 120 8.94 14.05 11.79
C ALA A 120 8.61 15.38 11.13
N GLU A 121 8.81 16.51 11.83
CA GLU A 121 8.51 17.84 11.31
C GLU A 121 9.42 18.26 10.14
N LYS A 122 10.58 17.62 9.99
CA LYS A 122 11.63 17.99 9.03
C LYS A 122 12.13 16.79 8.24
N TRP A 123 11.30 15.76 8.11
CA TRP A 123 11.68 14.44 7.61
C TRP A 123 12.36 14.52 6.23
N GLU A 124 11.88 15.37 5.32
CA GLU A 124 12.46 15.56 3.99
C GLU A 124 13.93 15.99 4.02
N SER A 125 14.30 16.85 4.98
CA SER A 125 15.66 17.37 5.12
C SER A 125 16.54 16.53 6.04
N ASN A 126 15.91 15.72 6.89
CA ASN A 126 16.57 14.84 7.85
C ASN A 126 16.76 13.42 7.30
N LEU A 127 16.07 13.03 6.23
CA LEU A 127 16.21 11.74 5.59
C LEU A 127 16.91 11.88 4.24
N THR A 128 18.04 11.21 4.10
CA THR A 128 18.71 11.00 2.83
C THR A 128 18.66 9.53 2.48
N VAL A 129 18.23 9.22 1.26
CA VAL A 129 18.41 7.89 0.68
C VAL A 129 19.50 8.02 -0.40
N ASP A 130 20.27 6.99 -0.71
CA ASP A 130 21.27 7.02 -1.79
C ASP A 130 20.66 6.45 -3.08
N SER A 131 21.22 6.79 -4.25
CA SER A 131 20.58 6.51 -5.55
C SER A 131 20.51 5.02 -5.89
N ASN A 132 21.20 4.19 -5.12
CA ASN A 132 21.22 2.74 -5.23
C ASN A 132 20.33 2.07 -4.17
N PHE A 133 19.42 2.83 -3.55
CA PHE A 133 18.61 2.35 -2.44
C PHE A 133 17.18 2.87 -2.50
N THR A 134 16.21 2.02 -2.15
CA THR A 134 14.79 2.40 -2.04
C THR A 134 14.21 1.87 -0.74
N ILE A 135 13.40 2.69 -0.05
CA ILE A 135 12.62 2.26 1.11
C ILE A 135 11.18 2.06 0.66
N TYR A 136 10.72 0.82 0.71
CA TYR A 136 9.31 0.46 0.52
C TYR A 136 8.65 0.33 1.88
N PHE A 137 7.45 0.89 2.05
CA PHE A 137 6.77 0.83 3.34
C PHE A 137 5.29 0.46 3.22
N GLY A 138 4.78 -0.32 4.17
CA GLY A 138 3.36 -0.67 4.27
C GLY A 138 2.53 0.48 4.83
N GLY A 139 3.00 1.13 5.88
CA GLY A 139 2.34 2.28 6.51
C GLY A 139 3.32 3.25 7.15
N SER A 140 2.81 4.43 7.51
CA SER A 140 3.55 5.45 8.24
C SER A 140 2.65 6.22 9.21
N ASN A 141 3.26 6.92 10.16
CA ASN A 141 2.58 7.89 11.00
C ASN A 141 2.38 9.26 10.32
N LEU A 142 3.09 9.51 9.21
CA LEU A 142 2.81 10.61 8.29
C LEU A 142 1.90 10.11 7.14
N PRO A 143 1.21 11.01 6.41
CA PRO A 143 0.40 10.62 5.25
C PRO A 143 1.22 9.80 4.25
N ALA A 144 0.75 8.59 3.93
CA ALA A 144 1.52 7.68 3.08
C ALA A 144 1.70 8.24 1.66
N GLU A 145 0.69 8.96 1.18
CA GLU A 145 0.66 9.65 -0.11
C GLU A 145 1.64 10.82 -0.20
N GLU A 146 1.98 11.46 0.94
CA GLU A 146 3.00 12.53 0.98
C GLU A 146 4.41 11.93 0.85
N LEU A 147 4.61 10.77 1.47
CA LEU A 147 5.89 10.04 1.41
C LEU A 147 6.07 9.31 0.06
N ASP A 148 4.99 8.85 -0.56
CA ASP A 148 5.03 8.06 -1.79
C ASP A 148 5.60 8.87 -2.97
N GLY A 149 6.69 8.38 -3.55
CA GLY A 149 7.41 9.08 -4.62
C GLY A 149 8.39 10.15 -4.14
N ALA A 150 8.45 10.43 -2.83
CA ALA A 150 9.36 11.44 -2.29
C ALA A 150 10.84 11.04 -2.41
N LEU A 151 11.72 12.02 -2.17
CA LEU A 151 13.18 11.87 -2.25
C LEU A 151 13.65 11.32 -3.61
N GLY A 152 12.98 11.72 -4.68
CA GLY A 152 13.24 11.27 -6.06
C GLY A 152 12.76 9.85 -6.34
N GLY A 153 11.62 9.45 -5.77
CA GLY A 153 11.05 8.11 -5.93
C GLY A 153 11.64 7.04 -5.02
N ARG A 154 12.31 7.43 -3.93
CA ARG A 154 13.02 6.48 -3.04
C ARG A 154 12.31 6.15 -1.74
N LEU A 155 11.24 6.88 -1.44
CA LEU A 155 10.19 6.41 -0.57
C LEU A 155 9.04 5.94 -1.44
N GLN A 156 8.59 4.70 -1.24
CA GLN A 156 7.55 4.08 -2.05
C GLN A 156 6.56 3.38 -1.12
N TRP A 157 5.35 3.91 -1.03
CA TRP A 157 4.29 3.26 -0.26
C TRP A 157 3.81 2.02 -1.02
N VAL A 158 3.52 0.90 -0.34
CA VAL A 158 2.98 -0.32 -0.96
C VAL A 158 1.54 -0.53 -0.49
N PRO A 159 0.54 0.07 -1.15
CA PRO A 159 -0.85 0.08 -0.68
C PRO A 159 -1.55 -1.29 -0.75
N SER A 160 -1.02 -2.22 -1.54
CA SER A 160 -1.55 -3.59 -1.60
C SER A 160 -1.09 -4.45 -0.41
N TYR A 161 0.04 -4.11 0.21
CA TYR A 161 0.56 -4.85 1.36
C TYR A 161 -0.19 -4.44 2.63
N ALA A 162 -0.77 -5.44 3.32
CA ALA A 162 -1.43 -5.27 4.60
C ALA A 162 -0.69 -6.10 5.67
N GLY A 163 0.36 -5.52 6.26
CA GLY A 163 1.21 -6.17 7.26
C GLY A 163 0.62 -6.19 8.68
N PRO A 164 1.30 -6.81 9.65
CA PRO A 164 0.88 -6.83 11.05
C PRO A 164 0.59 -5.46 11.68
N ARG A 165 1.33 -4.43 11.26
CA ARG A 165 1.27 -3.06 11.80
C ARG A 165 0.59 -2.09 10.85
N SER A 166 0.72 -2.28 9.54
CA SER A 166 0.06 -1.47 8.51
C SER A 166 -1.33 -1.96 8.12
N GLY A 167 -1.69 -3.19 8.48
CA GLY A 167 -2.98 -3.81 8.15
C GLY A 167 -4.09 -3.53 9.17
N VAL A 168 -5.33 -3.56 8.70
CA VAL A 168 -6.54 -3.47 9.52
C VAL A 168 -7.61 -4.42 8.97
N ALA A 169 -8.47 -4.95 9.84
CA ALA A 169 -9.63 -5.72 9.41
C ALA A 169 -10.66 -4.79 8.74
N TYR A 170 -11.11 -5.17 7.56
CA TYR A 170 -12.21 -4.56 6.82
C TYR A 170 -13.32 -5.60 6.68
N THR A 171 -14.54 -5.23 7.08
CA THR A 171 -15.72 -6.08 6.94
C THR A 171 -16.48 -5.63 5.70
N ARG A 172 -16.54 -6.52 4.70
CA ARG A 172 -17.30 -6.31 3.47
C ARG A 172 -18.82 -6.33 3.74
N PRO A 173 -19.65 -5.78 2.83
CA PRO A 173 -21.11 -5.78 2.98
C PRO A 173 -21.73 -7.18 3.09
N ASP A 174 -21.08 -8.20 2.51
CA ASP A 174 -21.51 -9.60 2.60
C ASP A 174 -21.16 -10.25 3.96
N GLY A 175 -20.51 -9.51 4.86
CA GLY A 175 -20.09 -9.95 6.18
C GLY A 175 -18.75 -10.67 6.22
N THR A 176 -18.09 -10.87 5.07
CA THR A 176 -16.72 -11.40 5.04
C THR A 176 -15.73 -10.38 5.59
N VAL A 177 -14.66 -10.87 6.20
CA VAL A 177 -13.60 -10.02 6.77
C VAL A 177 -12.32 -10.29 6.03
N GLU A 178 -11.67 -9.23 5.58
CA GLU A 178 -10.34 -9.26 4.99
C GLU A 178 -9.40 -8.31 5.71
N ARG A 179 -8.08 -8.52 5.58
CA ARG A 179 -7.08 -7.57 6.06
C ARG A 179 -6.64 -6.69 4.90
N VAL A 180 -6.81 -5.39 5.04
CA VAL A 180 -6.43 -4.39 4.05
C VAL A 180 -5.42 -3.43 4.63
N ASN A 181 -4.69 -2.72 3.76
CA ASN A 181 -3.80 -1.66 4.20
C ASN A 181 -4.61 -0.52 4.84
N LYS A 182 -4.23 -0.14 6.06
CA LYS A 182 -4.94 0.87 6.85
C LYS A 182 -4.87 2.26 6.23
N ALA A 183 -3.72 2.66 5.69
CA ALA A 183 -3.57 3.96 5.05
C ALA A 183 -4.41 4.05 3.77
N ARG A 184 -4.48 2.95 3.00
CA ARG A 184 -5.33 2.84 1.80
C ARG A 184 -6.81 2.96 2.16
N LEU A 185 -7.27 2.19 3.15
CA LEU A 185 -8.67 2.22 3.60
C LEU A 185 -9.08 3.60 4.11
N LEU A 186 -8.20 4.32 4.80
CA LEU A 186 -8.50 5.62 5.39
C LEU A 186 -8.11 6.79 4.48
N SER A 187 -7.69 6.53 3.25
CA SER A 187 -7.20 7.57 2.35
C SER A 187 -8.31 8.56 2.00
N GLY A 188 -8.02 9.85 2.13
CA GLY A 188 -8.89 10.93 1.63
C GLY A 188 -8.62 11.31 0.18
N MET A 189 -7.71 10.60 -0.51
CA MET A 189 -7.28 10.90 -1.87
C MET A 189 -7.51 9.75 -2.84
N ILE A 190 -7.41 8.50 -2.37
CA ILE A 190 -7.69 7.32 -3.18
C ILE A 190 -9.19 7.05 -3.18
N ASP A 191 -9.70 6.77 -4.36
CA ASP A 191 -11.05 6.29 -4.67
C ASP A 191 -10.86 4.97 -5.44
N ASP A 192 -10.90 3.85 -4.71
CA ASP A 192 -10.57 2.52 -5.25
C ASP A 192 -11.70 1.92 -6.09
N ASP A 193 -12.93 2.40 -5.95
CA ASP A 193 -14.10 1.91 -6.65
C ASP A 193 -14.62 2.87 -7.73
N GLY A 194 -14.08 4.09 -7.77
CA GLY A 194 -14.27 5.12 -8.78
C GLY A 194 -15.61 5.85 -8.67
N ASP A 195 -16.36 5.71 -7.58
CA ASP A 195 -17.70 6.27 -7.45
C ASP A 195 -17.71 7.79 -7.18
N GLY A 196 -16.53 8.37 -6.89
CA GLY A 196 -16.31 9.77 -6.58
C GLY A 196 -16.20 10.09 -5.09
N ILE A 197 -16.24 9.08 -4.22
CA ILE A 197 -16.07 9.20 -2.78
C ILE A 197 -14.72 8.56 -2.40
N ALA A 198 -13.85 9.33 -1.76
CA ALA A 198 -12.56 8.78 -1.32
C ALA A 198 -12.75 7.71 -0.24
N ASN A 199 -11.85 6.71 -0.22
CA ASN A 199 -11.96 5.51 0.62
C ASN A 199 -12.28 5.80 2.09
N GLY A 200 -11.64 6.80 2.69
CA GLY A 200 -11.83 7.16 4.10
C GLY A 200 -13.19 7.80 4.43
N LEU A 201 -13.97 8.15 3.41
CA LEU A 201 -15.33 8.69 3.50
C LEU A 201 -16.38 7.73 2.92
N ASP A 202 -15.93 6.66 2.28
CA ASP A 202 -16.78 5.67 1.63
C ASP A 202 -17.09 4.51 2.57
N VAL A 203 -18.34 4.06 2.53
CA VAL A 203 -18.82 2.90 3.27
C VAL A 203 -18.48 1.57 2.56
N GLU A 204 -18.28 1.59 1.24
CA GLU A 204 -18.01 0.41 0.41
C GLU A 204 -16.80 0.59 -0.55
N PRO A 205 -15.63 1.06 -0.06
CA PRO A 205 -14.50 1.53 -0.88
C PRO A 205 -13.85 0.52 -1.82
N PHE A 206 -14.19 -0.77 -1.70
CA PHE A 206 -13.57 -1.85 -2.47
C PHE A 206 -14.56 -2.74 -3.21
N GLU A 207 -15.86 -2.41 -3.20
CA GLU A 207 -16.91 -3.29 -3.75
C GLU A 207 -17.28 -2.96 -5.21
N GLY A 208 -16.68 -1.91 -5.78
CA GLY A 208 -17.11 -1.36 -7.05
C GLY A 208 -18.36 -0.49 -6.88
N VAL A 209 -18.74 0.19 -7.94
CA VAL A 209 -19.85 1.14 -7.89
C VAL A 209 -21.20 0.48 -7.58
N LEU A 210 -21.95 1.12 -6.69
CA LEU A 210 -23.35 0.80 -6.46
C LEU A 210 -24.22 1.24 -7.65
N LEU A 211 -25.01 0.32 -8.19
CA LEU A 211 -25.98 0.64 -9.24
C LEU A 211 -27.13 1.47 -8.66
N ASN A 212 -27.28 2.70 -9.14
CA ASN A 212 -28.42 3.57 -8.85
C ASN A 212 -29.74 2.96 -9.32
N GLY A 213 -29.69 2.15 -10.38
CA GLY A 213 -30.83 1.40 -10.86
C GLY A 213 -30.56 0.66 -12.16
N ILE A 214 -31.39 -0.35 -12.41
CA ILE A 214 -31.46 -1.06 -13.69
C ILE A 214 -32.86 -0.86 -14.24
N VAL A 215 -32.95 -0.31 -15.46
CA VAL A 215 -34.22 -0.10 -16.17
C VAL A 215 -34.30 -1.08 -17.33
N PHE A 216 -35.34 -1.91 -17.35
CA PHE A 216 -35.59 -2.85 -18.44
C PHE A 216 -36.61 -2.28 -19.43
N THR A 217 -36.30 -2.36 -20.73
CA THR A 217 -37.21 -1.99 -21.82
C THR A 217 -37.41 -3.15 -22.78
N ARG A 218 -38.55 -3.20 -23.48
CA ARG A 218 -38.83 -4.22 -24.50
C ARG A 218 -39.03 -3.67 -25.92
N THR A 219 -38.84 -2.38 -26.12
CA THR A 219 -39.15 -1.70 -27.38
C THR A 219 -37.90 -1.04 -27.97
N PRO A 220 -37.42 -1.43 -29.16
CA PRO A 220 -37.96 -2.46 -30.06
C PRO A 220 -37.59 -3.91 -29.68
N ASN A 221 -36.54 -4.11 -28.87
CA ASN A 221 -36.08 -5.41 -28.36
C ASN A 221 -35.86 -5.33 -26.84
N PRO A 222 -35.76 -6.47 -26.12
CA PRO A 222 -35.33 -6.49 -24.73
C PRO A 222 -33.98 -5.78 -24.55
N ALA A 223 -33.91 -4.85 -23.60
CA ALA A 223 -32.70 -4.16 -23.22
C ALA A 223 -32.70 -3.86 -21.72
N ALA A 224 -31.52 -3.80 -21.12
CA ALA A 224 -31.31 -3.35 -19.75
C ALA A 224 -30.41 -2.12 -19.77
N SER A 225 -30.77 -1.13 -18.99
CA SER A 225 -29.98 0.06 -18.83
C SER A 225 -29.52 0.21 -17.41
N LEU A 226 -28.20 0.18 -17.23
CA LEU A 226 -27.53 0.31 -15.96
C LEU A 226 -27.16 1.76 -15.73
N SER A 227 -27.27 2.23 -14.50
CA SER A 227 -26.79 3.56 -14.10
C SER A 227 -26.12 3.52 -12.74
N TRP A 228 -25.08 4.32 -12.57
CA TRP A 228 -24.30 4.44 -11.34
C TRP A 228 -23.66 5.82 -11.25
N THR A 229 -23.25 6.21 -10.05
CA THR A 229 -22.49 7.44 -9.81
C THR A 229 -21.02 7.17 -10.10
N SER A 230 -20.36 8.12 -10.75
CA SER A 230 -18.96 8.02 -11.13
C SER A 230 -18.22 9.28 -10.73
N GLY A 231 -17.04 9.11 -10.16
CA GLY A 231 -16.05 10.14 -9.94
C GLY A 231 -15.47 10.71 -11.24
N PRO A 232 -14.88 11.91 -11.18
CA PRO A 232 -14.29 12.57 -12.35
C PRO A 232 -13.12 11.75 -12.93
N GLY A 233 -13.02 11.69 -14.26
CA GLY A 233 -11.95 10.95 -14.95
C GLY A 233 -12.02 9.42 -14.85
N ALA A 234 -13.01 8.85 -14.14
CA ALA A 234 -13.09 7.41 -13.90
C ALA A 234 -13.47 6.62 -15.17
N ASN A 235 -12.90 5.44 -15.33
CA ASN A 235 -13.20 4.53 -16.43
C ASN A 235 -13.72 3.20 -15.88
N PHE A 236 -14.71 2.62 -16.54
CA PHE A 236 -15.37 1.40 -16.08
C PHE A 236 -15.48 0.38 -17.19
N GLU A 237 -15.40 -0.88 -16.79
CA GLU A 237 -15.82 -2.01 -17.59
C GLU A 237 -17.16 -2.55 -17.06
N VAL A 238 -18.15 -2.67 -17.96
CA VAL A 238 -19.42 -3.30 -17.64
C VAL A 238 -19.34 -4.77 -18.05
N GLN A 239 -19.61 -5.66 -17.10
CA GLN A 239 -19.55 -7.10 -17.32
C GLN A 239 -20.86 -7.77 -16.96
N PHE A 240 -21.10 -8.96 -17.53
CA PHE A 240 -22.28 -9.76 -17.26
C PHE A 240 -22.00 -11.26 -17.11
N LYS A 241 -22.98 -11.95 -16.52
CA LYS A 241 -23.16 -13.41 -16.55
C LYS A 241 -24.60 -13.75 -16.93
N ASN A 242 -24.81 -14.88 -17.59
CA ASN A 242 -26.15 -15.38 -17.90
C ASN A 242 -26.67 -16.28 -16.76
N HIS A 243 -25.77 -16.86 -15.97
CA HIS A 243 -26.08 -17.61 -14.78
C HIS A 243 -25.14 -17.23 -13.63
N ILE A 244 -25.65 -17.12 -12.41
CA ILE A 244 -24.84 -16.71 -11.25
C ILE A 244 -23.65 -17.66 -10.97
N LEU A 245 -23.82 -18.94 -11.34
CA LEU A 245 -22.80 -19.98 -11.22
C LEU A 245 -21.81 -20.04 -12.40
N ASP A 246 -21.98 -19.21 -13.44
CA ASP A 246 -20.98 -19.13 -14.50
C ASP A 246 -19.63 -18.78 -13.88
N GLU A 247 -18.54 -19.46 -14.26
CA GLU A 247 -17.23 -19.19 -13.67
C GLU A 247 -16.74 -17.78 -14.05
N ASN A 248 -16.85 -17.45 -15.34
CA ASN A 248 -16.28 -16.24 -15.91
C ASN A 248 -17.34 -15.17 -16.17
N TRP A 249 -16.97 -13.92 -15.94
CA TRP A 249 -17.72 -12.77 -16.38
C TRP A 249 -17.36 -12.46 -17.84
N THR A 250 -18.34 -12.00 -18.62
CA THR A 250 -18.12 -11.55 -20.00
C THR A 250 -18.23 -10.03 -20.07
N THR A 251 -17.27 -9.38 -20.73
CA THR A 251 -17.29 -7.93 -20.95
C THR A 251 -18.40 -7.54 -21.94
N LEU A 252 -19.25 -6.60 -21.55
CA LEU A 252 -20.20 -5.92 -22.46
C LEU A 252 -19.51 -4.78 -23.21
N GLY A 253 -18.69 -4.01 -22.51
CA GLY A 253 -17.98 -2.85 -23.02
C GLY A 253 -17.49 -1.95 -21.90
N SER A 254 -16.98 -0.77 -22.27
CA SER A 254 -16.45 0.21 -21.34
C SER A 254 -17.14 1.56 -21.48
N VAL A 255 -17.14 2.33 -20.39
CA VAL A 255 -17.65 3.70 -20.34
C VAL A 255 -16.82 4.51 -19.36
N ALA A 256 -16.55 5.76 -19.70
CA ALA A 256 -15.74 6.66 -18.87
C ALA A 256 -16.47 7.97 -18.59
N ASN A 257 -16.27 8.50 -17.39
CA ASN A 257 -16.57 9.88 -17.05
C ASN A 257 -15.38 10.75 -17.47
N LEU A 258 -15.41 11.29 -18.69
CA LEU A 258 -14.36 12.17 -19.21
C LEU A 258 -14.46 13.63 -18.68
N SER A 259 -15.32 13.89 -17.70
CA SER A 259 -15.50 15.23 -17.13
C SER A 259 -14.73 15.40 -15.83
N ASP A 260 -14.51 16.65 -15.44
CA ASP A 260 -13.85 17.04 -14.19
C ASP A 260 -14.81 17.06 -12.98
N VAL A 261 -16.04 16.56 -13.15
CA VAL A 261 -17.06 16.49 -12.08
C VAL A 261 -17.65 15.10 -11.97
N ALA A 262 -18.12 14.75 -10.77
CA ALA A 262 -18.89 13.53 -10.57
C ALA A 262 -20.23 13.61 -11.32
N GLN A 263 -20.64 12.50 -11.94
CA GLN A 263 -21.92 12.41 -12.66
C GLN A 263 -22.47 10.99 -12.68
N VAL A 264 -23.74 10.86 -13.08
CA VAL A 264 -24.36 9.56 -13.30
C VAL A 264 -24.02 9.07 -14.70
N LEU A 265 -23.30 7.95 -14.78
CA LEU A 265 -23.08 7.24 -16.05
C LEU A 265 -24.22 6.28 -16.33
N ARG A 266 -24.37 5.94 -17.61
CA ARG A 266 -25.38 4.99 -18.10
C ARG A 266 -24.76 4.07 -19.14
N TYR A 267 -25.10 2.79 -19.08
CA TYR A 267 -24.72 1.80 -20.08
C TYR A 267 -25.93 0.96 -20.49
N ASP A 268 -26.19 0.88 -21.79
CA ASP A 268 -27.32 0.14 -22.35
C ASP A 268 -26.85 -1.21 -22.90
N ASP A 269 -27.30 -2.30 -22.29
CA ASP A 269 -27.22 -3.65 -22.83
C ASP A 269 -28.41 -3.91 -23.75
N THR A 270 -28.19 -3.82 -25.06
CA THR A 270 -29.21 -4.05 -26.10
C THR A 270 -29.20 -5.48 -26.65
N GLY A 271 -28.34 -6.37 -26.12
CA GLY A 271 -28.13 -7.72 -26.63
C GLY A 271 -28.89 -8.80 -25.87
N LEU A 272 -29.99 -8.45 -25.20
CA LEU A 272 -30.76 -9.40 -24.39
C LEU A 272 -31.68 -10.26 -25.25
N GLU A 273 -31.61 -11.58 -25.03
CA GLU A 273 -32.60 -12.51 -25.55
C GLU A 273 -33.87 -12.49 -24.71
N GLU A 274 -35.00 -12.88 -25.31
CA GLU A 274 -36.27 -12.96 -24.60
C GLU A 274 -36.18 -14.02 -23.48
N HIS A 275 -36.59 -13.64 -22.25
CA HIS A 275 -36.49 -14.47 -21.05
C HIS A 275 -35.06 -14.81 -20.56
N ALA A 276 -34.03 -14.10 -21.04
CA ALA A 276 -32.68 -14.24 -20.50
C ALA A 276 -32.62 -13.73 -19.04
N ASN A 277 -31.94 -14.52 -18.19
CA ASN A 277 -31.46 -14.02 -16.90
C ASN A 277 -30.09 -13.38 -17.14
N ARG A 278 -29.85 -12.21 -16.55
CA ARG A 278 -28.55 -11.54 -16.64
C ARG A 278 -28.18 -10.92 -15.30
N PHE A 279 -26.95 -11.16 -14.90
CA PHE A 279 -26.31 -10.60 -13.71
C PHE A 279 -25.26 -9.62 -14.20
N TYR A 280 -25.16 -8.46 -13.56
CA TYR A 280 -24.24 -7.41 -13.98
C TYR A 280 -23.29 -7.04 -12.85
N ARG A 281 -22.11 -6.58 -13.23
CA ARG A 281 -21.22 -5.80 -12.37
C ARG A 281 -20.53 -4.73 -13.19
N VAL A 282 -20.12 -3.67 -12.51
CA VAL A 282 -19.36 -2.57 -13.09
C VAL A 282 -18.03 -2.53 -12.34
N ILE A 283 -16.94 -2.63 -13.06
CA ILE A 283 -15.58 -2.67 -12.49
C ILE A 283 -14.90 -1.35 -12.83
N PHE A 284 -14.39 -0.67 -11.82
CA PHE A 284 -13.50 0.46 -12.02
C PHE A 284 -12.15 0.00 -12.57
N LEU A 285 -11.71 0.68 -13.62
CA LEU A 285 -10.40 0.49 -14.22
C LEU A 285 -9.54 1.67 -13.79
N PRO A 286 -8.68 1.51 -12.75
CA PRO A 286 -7.78 2.58 -12.37
C PRO A 286 -6.94 2.97 -13.58
N GLY A 287 -6.88 4.28 -13.86
CA GLY A 287 -6.03 4.81 -14.92
C GLY A 287 -4.60 4.31 -14.70
N ALA A 288 -3.95 3.86 -15.78
CA ALA A 288 -2.53 3.55 -15.73
C ALA A 288 -1.77 4.86 -15.44
N ASN A 289 -1.52 5.14 -14.17
CA ASN A 289 -0.62 6.19 -13.71
C ASN A 289 0.75 5.58 -13.45
#